data_AF-A0A3D0PSW2-F1
#
_entry.id   AF-A0A3D0PSW2-F1
#
_cell.length_a   1.000
_cell.length_b   1.000
_cell.length_c   1.000
_cell.angle_alpha   90.00
_cell.angle_beta   90.00
_cell.angle_gamma   90.00
#
_symmetry.space_group_name_H-M   'P 1'
#
loop_
_entity.id
_entity.type
_entity.pdbx_description
1 polymer ?
#
loop_
_entity_poly.entity_id
_entity_poly.type
_entity_poly.pdbx_seq_one_letter_code
_entity_poly.pdbx_strand_id
1 'polypeptide(L)'
;KSNVAEKANAPFPTRLCALMEREHMKQGDLASLLNVTRQSANQYCLGLSSPDADKLCKVAAHFGVTTDYLLGMTDISSADPNMKMVCNFTGLSEAAVEQLKKLNKEVHTSERFPEATPIAVLSEMISQGDNFIYFMDYVMQGYLAVIEDSLQEAEQNDTPEVLAAKAALQKNGYACFKNEKASELYYLQAMTGAKIICESLAQQVIKCREKKDRR
;
A
#
# COMPACT_ATOMS: atom_id res chain seq x y z
N LYS A 1 -33.68 13.56 -6.21
CA LYS A 1 -32.48 14.39 -5.90
C LYS A 1 -31.24 13.53 -5.57
N SER A 2 -31.06 12.33 -6.16
CA SER A 2 -30.02 11.37 -5.71
C SER A 2 -29.02 10.92 -6.79
N ASN A 3 -28.51 11.82 -7.65
CA ASN A 3 -27.60 11.40 -8.74
C ASN A 3 -26.21 12.09 -8.70
N VAL A 4 -26.11 13.29 -8.10
CA VAL A 4 -24.86 14.06 -8.14
C VAL A 4 -23.79 13.52 -7.18
N ALA A 5 -24.18 13.11 -5.97
CA ALA A 5 -23.23 12.56 -4.99
C ALA A 5 -22.61 11.22 -5.47
N GLU A 6 -23.42 10.36 -6.10
CA GLU A 6 -22.95 9.10 -6.65
C GLU A 6 -21.97 9.31 -7.82
N LYS A 7 -22.25 10.29 -8.69
CA LYS A 7 -21.36 10.66 -9.80
C LYS A 7 -20.05 11.31 -9.35
N ALA A 8 -20.09 12.12 -8.29
CA ALA A 8 -18.88 12.71 -7.70
C ALA A 8 -17.94 11.64 -7.12
N ASN A 9 -18.48 10.50 -6.67
CA ASN A 9 -17.69 9.38 -6.13
C ASN A 9 -17.12 8.45 -7.22
N ALA A 10 -17.38 8.72 -8.51
CA ALA A 10 -16.76 7.96 -9.59
C ALA A 10 -15.22 8.10 -9.55
N PRO A 11 -14.46 7.16 -10.13
CA PRO A 11 -13.00 7.17 -10.05
C PRO A 11 -12.37 8.46 -10.57
N PHE A 12 -12.84 8.96 -11.72
CA PHE A 12 -12.27 10.15 -12.36
C PHE A 12 -12.46 11.44 -11.57
N PRO A 13 -13.69 11.85 -11.18
CA PRO A 13 -13.89 13.05 -10.37
C PRO A 13 -13.16 12.99 -9.03
N THR A 14 -13.18 11.84 -8.36
CA THR A 14 -12.50 11.63 -7.07
C THR A 14 -10.99 11.82 -7.20
N ARG A 15 -10.36 11.17 -8.19
CA ARG A 15 -8.90 11.25 -8.40
C ARG A 15 -8.48 12.63 -8.89
N LEU A 16 -9.27 13.26 -9.77
CA LEU A 16 -9.02 14.62 -10.22
C LEU A 16 -9.04 15.62 -9.06
N CYS A 17 -10.05 15.56 -8.19
CA CYS A 17 -10.15 16.44 -7.02
C CYS A 17 -8.97 16.23 -6.07
N ALA A 18 -8.60 14.98 -5.77
CA ALA A 18 -7.46 14.68 -4.91
C ALA A 18 -6.13 15.22 -5.48
N LEU A 19 -5.92 15.10 -6.80
CA LEU A 19 -4.73 15.64 -7.46
C LEU A 19 -4.70 17.17 -7.43
N MET A 20 -5.84 17.82 -7.66
CA MET A 20 -5.95 19.27 -7.56
C MET A 20 -5.68 19.77 -6.14
N GLU A 21 -6.21 19.09 -5.11
CA GLU A 21 -5.95 19.42 -3.71
C GLU A 21 -4.47 19.30 -3.35
N ARG A 22 -3.80 18.22 -3.81
CA ARG A 22 -2.37 17.99 -3.61
C ARG A 22 -1.50 19.13 -4.11
N GLU A 23 -1.90 19.77 -5.21
CA GLU A 23 -1.15 20.86 -5.85
C GLU A 23 -1.76 22.25 -5.56
N HIS A 24 -2.71 22.33 -4.62
CA HIS A 24 -3.44 23.55 -4.26
C HIS A 24 -4.10 24.25 -5.48
N MET A 25 -4.46 23.47 -6.48
CA MET A 25 -5.07 23.93 -7.72
C MET A 25 -6.57 24.16 -7.53
N LYS A 26 -7.07 25.32 -7.98
CA LYS A 26 -8.51 25.62 -7.99
C LYS A 26 -9.12 25.24 -9.34
N GLN A 27 -10.45 25.14 -9.38
CA GLN A 27 -11.20 24.85 -10.62
C GLN A 27 -10.95 25.86 -11.75
N GLY A 28 -10.61 27.12 -11.41
CA GLY A 28 -10.24 28.13 -12.40
C GLY A 28 -8.88 27.85 -13.07
N ASP A 29 -7.95 27.28 -12.32
CA ASP A 29 -6.62 26.90 -12.82
C ASP A 29 -6.75 25.68 -13.74
N LEU A 30 -7.56 24.68 -13.34
CA LEU A 30 -7.92 23.54 -14.20
C LEU A 30 -8.61 23.99 -15.49
N ALA A 31 -9.52 24.96 -15.40
CA ALA A 31 -10.20 25.52 -16.57
C ALA A 31 -9.20 26.17 -17.54
N SER A 32 -8.23 26.90 -17.00
CA SER A 32 -7.17 27.53 -17.78
C SER A 32 -6.24 26.49 -18.42
N LEU A 33 -5.85 25.46 -17.68
CA LEU A 33 -5.04 24.33 -18.15
C LEU A 33 -5.69 23.61 -19.35
N LEU A 34 -7.00 23.38 -19.27
CA LEU A 34 -7.73 22.62 -20.28
C LEU A 34 -8.35 23.48 -21.39
N ASN A 35 -8.20 24.81 -21.30
CA ASN A 35 -8.86 25.79 -22.16
C ASN A 35 -10.38 25.55 -22.24
N VAL A 36 -11.03 25.46 -21.08
CA VAL A 36 -12.47 25.28 -20.92
C VAL A 36 -13.05 26.33 -19.99
N THR A 37 -14.38 26.41 -19.89
CA THR A 37 -15.01 27.30 -18.92
C THR A 37 -14.83 26.77 -17.49
N ARG A 38 -14.83 27.67 -16.50
CA ARG A 38 -14.85 27.28 -15.08
C ARG A 38 -16.03 26.37 -14.73
N GLN A 39 -17.17 26.54 -15.41
CA GLN A 39 -18.33 25.68 -15.24
C GLN A 39 -18.05 24.26 -15.72
N SER A 40 -17.41 24.09 -16.89
CA SER A 40 -17.01 22.77 -17.40
C SER A 40 -16.02 22.08 -16.45
N ALA A 41 -15.01 22.80 -15.95
CA ALA A 41 -14.07 22.28 -14.96
C ALA A 41 -14.78 21.83 -13.68
N ASN A 42 -15.73 22.61 -13.16
CA ASN A 42 -16.55 22.21 -12.00
C ASN A 42 -17.40 20.96 -12.30
N GLN A 43 -17.97 20.85 -13.50
CA GLN A 43 -18.73 19.66 -13.90
C GLN A 43 -17.86 18.40 -13.96
N TYR A 44 -16.57 18.52 -14.34
CA TYR A 44 -15.61 17.41 -14.29
C TYR A 44 -15.36 16.96 -12.85
N CYS A 45 -15.11 17.89 -11.92
CA CYS A 45 -14.93 17.61 -10.50
C CYS A 45 -16.17 16.98 -9.83
N LEU A 46 -17.36 17.24 -10.37
CA LEU A 46 -18.63 16.69 -9.87
C LEU A 46 -19.07 15.41 -10.60
N GLY A 47 -18.32 14.93 -11.60
CA GLY A 47 -18.71 13.77 -12.42
C GLY A 47 -19.96 13.98 -13.27
N LEU A 48 -20.35 15.24 -13.50
CA LEU A 48 -21.51 15.59 -14.31
C LEU A 48 -21.21 15.57 -15.81
N SER A 49 -19.94 15.71 -16.17
CA SER A 49 -19.43 15.53 -17.53
C SER A 49 -18.00 14.97 -17.48
N SER A 50 -17.49 14.55 -18.63
CA SER A 50 -16.12 14.03 -18.78
C SER A 50 -15.34 14.88 -19.79
N PRO A 51 -14.03 15.09 -19.59
CA PRO A 51 -13.18 15.67 -20.62
C PRO A 51 -13.11 14.74 -21.84
N ASP A 52 -12.82 15.31 -23.01
CA ASP A 52 -12.41 14.51 -24.17
C ASP A 52 -11.02 13.91 -23.96
N ALA A 53 -10.61 13.01 -24.87
CA ALA A 53 -9.34 12.31 -24.78
C ALA A 53 -8.14 13.28 -24.71
N ASP A 54 -8.14 14.35 -25.50
CA ASP A 54 -7.07 15.35 -25.51
C ASP A 54 -6.94 16.06 -24.16
N LYS A 55 -8.05 16.50 -23.57
CA LYS A 55 -8.05 17.14 -22.25
C LYS A 55 -7.67 16.16 -21.16
N LEU A 56 -8.12 14.90 -21.23
CA LEU A 56 -7.74 13.86 -20.29
C LEU A 56 -6.22 13.61 -20.31
N CYS A 57 -5.61 13.53 -21.49
CA CYS A 57 -4.16 13.43 -21.65
C CYS A 57 -3.42 14.65 -21.06
N LYS A 58 -3.96 15.87 -21.22
CA LYS A 58 -3.39 17.08 -20.60
C LYS A 58 -3.43 17.03 -19.07
N VAL A 59 -4.54 16.57 -18.48
CA VAL A 59 -4.64 16.37 -17.02
C VAL A 59 -3.58 15.37 -16.57
N ALA A 60 -3.50 14.21 -17.23
CA ALA A 60 -2.54 13.17 -16.88
C ALA A 60 -1.09 13.67 -16.93
N ALA A 61 -0.73 14.35 -18.02
CA ALA A 61 0.59 14.94 -18.22
C ALA A 61 0.93 16.01 -17.17
N HIS A 62 -0.03 16.86 -16.81
CA HIS A 62 0.17 17.92 -15.82
C HIS A 62 0.49 17.36 -14.44
N PHE A 63 -0.30 16.39 -13.97
CA PHE A 63 -0.17 15.81 -12.63
C PHE A 63 0.88 14.68 -12.53
N GLY A 64 1.56 14.35 -13.64
CA GLY A 64 2.54 13.27 -13.70
C GLY A 64 1.94 11.87 -13.51
N VAL A 65 0.66 11.69 -13.84
CA VAL A 65 -0.08 10.44 -13.69
C VAL A 65 -0.47 9.84 -15.03
N THR A 66 -1.10 8.66 -15.03
CA THR A 66 -1.63 8.05 -16.25
C THR A 66 -3.14 8.16 -16.39
N THR A 67 -3.63 8.11 -17.62
CA THR A 67 -5.08 8.12 -17.90
C THR A 67 -5.78 6.91 -17.28
N ASP A 68 -5.12 5.76 -17.24
CA ASP A 68 -5.62 4.54 -16.61
C ASP A 68 -5.86 4.75 -15.11
N TYR A 69 -4.94 5.45 -14.43
CA TYR A 69 -5.16 5.90 -13.07
C TYR A 69 -6.33 6.88 -13.00
N LEU A 70 -6.36 7.93 -13.81
CA LEU A 70 -7.48 8.89 -13.76
C LEU A 70 -8.84 8.20 -13.96
N LEU A 71 -8.93 7.19 -14.82
CA LEU A 71 -10.18 6.51 -15.14
C LEU A 71 -10.53 5.35 -14.18
N GLY A 72 -9.67 5.03 -13.20
CA GLY A 72 -9.94 3.95 -12.24
C GLY A 72 -9.55 2.55 -12.71
N MET A 73 -8.73 2.43 -13.75
CA MET A 73 -8.29 1.13 -14.29
C MET A 73 -7.11 0.53 -13.50
N THR A 74 -6.40 1.35 -12.73
CA THR A 74 -5.29 0.94 -11.85
C THR A 74 -5.16 1.90 -10.67
N ASP A 75 -4.72 1.43 -9.50
CA ASP A 75 -4.42 2.30 -8.35
C ASP A 75 -3.00 2.89 -8.40
N ILE A 76 -2.21 2.53 -9.42
CA ILE A 76 -0.86 3.06 -9.65
C ILE A 76 -0.99 4.39 -10.41
N SER A 77 -0.77 5.49 -9.69
CA SER A 77 -0.77 6.84 -10.23
C SER A 77 0.43 7.13 -11.12
N SER A 78 1.61 6.61 -10.77
CA SER A 78 2.90 6.96 -11.35
C SER A 78 2.97 6.65 -12.85
N ALA A 79 3.49 7.61 -13.63
CA ALA A 79 3.81 7.42 -15.03
C ALA A 79 5.16 6.72 -15.27
N ASP A 80 6.00 6.55 -14.25
CA ASP A 80 7.31 5.88 -14.36
C ASP A 80 7.12 4.37 -14.68
N PRO A 81 7.60 3.89 -15.85
CA PRO A 81 7.47 2.49 -16.23
C PRO A 81 8.08 1.51 -15.21
N ASN A 82 9.18 1.89 -14.55
CA ASN A 82 9.83 1.04 -13.55
C ASN A 82 8.97 0.93 -12.29
N MET A 83 8.41 2.06 -11.82
CA MET A 83 7.47 2.06 -10.70
C MET A 83 6.26 1.18 -11.02
N LYS A 84 5.65 1.37 -12.19
CA LYS A 84 4.52 0.56 -12.64
C LYS A 84 4.84 -0.93 -12.65
N MET A 85 5.97 -1.31 -13.23
CA MET A 85 6.38 -2.71 -13.33
C MET A 85 6.54 -3.32 -11.94
N VAL A 86 7.24 -2.65 -11.01
CA VAL A 86 7.43 -3.16 -9.65
C VAL A 86 6.10 -3.30 -8.93
N CYS A 87 5.26 -2.27 -8.92
CA CYS A 87 3.95 -2.32 -8.26
C CYS A 87 3.05 -3.43 -8.84
N ASN A 88 2.97 -3.56 -10.17
CA ASN A 88 2.18 -4.60 -10.82
C ASN A 88 2.69 -6.02 -10.54
N PHE A 89 4.01 -6.21 -10.52
CA PHE A 89 4.60 -7.53 -10.33
C PHE A 89 4.58 -7.98 -8.85
N THR A 90 4.75 -7.04 -7.92
CA THR A 90 4.90 -7.33 -6.49
C THR A 90 3.64 -7.09 -5.66
N GLY A 91 2.67 -6.32 -6.19
CA GLY A 91 1.50 -5.85 -5.44
C GLY A 91 1.81 -4.72 -4.43
N LEU A 92 3.06 -4.23 -4.38
CA LEU A 92 3.44 -3.15 -3.49
C LEU A 92 2.86 -1.81 -3.96
N SER A 93 2.55 -0.93 -2.99
CA SER A 93 2.14 0.45 -3.28
C SER A 93 3.35 1.32 -3.68
N GLU A 94 3.09 2.40 -4.41
CA GLU A 94 4.15 3.37 -4.78
C GLU A 94 4.89 3.91 -3.56
N ALA A 95 4.17 4.18 -2.47
CA ALA A 95 4.75 4.63 -1.22
C ALA A 95 5.72 3.59 -0.64
N ALA A 96 5.37 2.30 -0.68
CA ALA A 96 6.24 1.23 -0.22
C ALA A 96 7.50 1.13 -1.11
N VAL A 97 7.34 1.18 -2.44
CA VAL A 97 8.49 1.14 -3.37
C VAL A 97 9.43 2.34 -3.17
N GLU A 98 8.90 3.53 -2.88
CA GLU A 98 9.73 4.70 -2.59
C GLU A 98 10.53 4.53 -1.28
N GLN A 99 9.95 3.89 -0.26
CA GLN A 99 10.71 3.53 0.95
C GLN A 99 11.82 2.51 0.66
N LEU A 100 11.56 1.51 -0.18
CA LEU A 100 12.59 0.56 -0.62
C LEU A 100 13.74 1.27 -1.38
N LYS A 101 13.41 2.25 -2.23
CA LYS A 101 14.42 3.09 -2.91
C LYS A 101 15.26 3.89 -1.92
N LYS A 102 14.66 4.45 -0.87
CA LYS A 102 15.39 5.16 0.19
C LYS A 102 16.31 4.22 0.96
N LEU A 103 15.83 3.05 1.37
CA LEU A 103 16.64 2.02 2.03
C LEU A 103 17.86 1.59 1.20
N ASN A 104 17.74 1.59 -0.13
CA ASN A 104 18.87 1.29 -1.01
C ASN A 104 19.88 2.44 -1.12
N LYS A 105 19.44 3.69 -0.94
CA LYS A 105 20.30 4.89 -1.02
C LYS A 105 20.96 5.23 0.31
N GLU A 106 20.28 4.95 1.43
CA GLU A 106 20.79 5.22 2.78
C GLU A 106 21.78 4.14 3.21
N VAL A 107 23.07 4.49 3.20
CA VAL A 107 24.16 3.62 3.66
C VAL A 107 24.29 3.75 5.18
N HIS A 108 23.41 3.07 5.92
CA HIS A 108 23.61 2.83 7.35
C HIS A 108 24.39 1.53 7.51
N THR A 109 25.70 1.60 7.33
CA THR A 109 26.58 0.44 7.49
C THR A 109 27.28 0.50 8.83
N SER A 110 27.26 -0.62 9.56
CA SER A 110 28.10 -0.80 10.74
C SER A 110 29.59 -0.69 10.34
N GLU A 111 30.41 0.03 11.12
CA GLU A 111 31.88 0.02 10.93
C GLU A 111 32.46 -1.41 10.94
N ARG A 112 31.77 -2.32 11.64
CA ARG A 112 32.16 -3.74 11.77
C ARG A 112 31.66 -4.60 10.61
N PHE A 113 30.63 -4.18 9.89
CA PHE A 113 30.00 -4.90 8.77
C PHE A 113 29.62 -3.92 7.64
N PRO A 114 30.61 -3.38 6.90
CA PRO A 114 30.39 -2.39 5.84
C PRO A 114 29.58 -2.93 4.65
N GLU A 115 29.53 -4.25 4.48
CA GLU A 115 28.75 -4.92 3.44
C GLU A 115 27.28 -5.19 3.83
N ALA A 116 26.88 -4.98 5.08
CA ALA A 116 25.50 -5.19 5.53
C ALA A 116 24.70 -3.88 5.45
N THR A 117 24.09 -3.61 4.29
CA THR A 117 23.17 -2.48 4.12
C THR A 117 21.75 -2.87 4.54
N PRO A 118 20.90 -1.90 4.94
CA PRO A 118 19.51 -2.19 5.31
C PRO A 118 18.74 -2.92 4.21
N ILE A 119 18.94 -2.53 2.94
CA ILE A 119 18.29 -3.18 1.80
C ILE A 119 18.79 -4.61 1.58
N ALA A 120 20.07 -4.90 1.83
CA ALA A 120 20.62 -6.26 1.71
C ALA A 120 20.06 -7.19 2.79
N VAL A 121 19.95 -6.69 4.02
CA VAL A 121 19.31 -7.44 5.12
C VAL A 121 17.85 -7.74 4.78
N LEU A 122 17.08 -6.74 4.34
CA LEU A 122 15.68 -6.94 3.94
C LEU A 122 15.56 -7.94 2.79
N SER A 123 16.42 -7.83 1.77
CA SER A 123 16.44 -8.75 0.63
C SER A 123 16.67 -10.18 1.09
N GLU A 124 17.62 -10.40 2.01
CA GLU A 124 17.90 -11.72 2.55
C GLU A 124 16.75 -12.24 3.41
N MET A 125 16.14 -11.40 4.26
CA MET A 125 14.94 -11.77 5.02
C MET A 125 13.82 -12.30 4.13
N ILE A 126 13.50 -11.58 3.04
CA ILE A 126 12.47 -11.98 2.08
C ILE A 126 12.89 -13.26 1.34
N SER A 127 14.18 -13.43 1.08
CA SER A 127 14.71 -14.59 0.35
C SER A 127 14.76 -15.88 1.19
N GLN A 128 14.47 -15.84 2.50
CA GLN A 128 14.44 -17.02 3.36
C GLN A 128 13.24 -17.97 3.11
N GLY A 129 12.49 -17.77 2.02
CA GLY A 129 11.43 -18.68 1.57
C GLY A 129 10.25 -18.73 2.54
N ASP A 130 9.78 -19.93 2.86
CA ASP A 130 8.58 -20.17 3.66
C ASP A 130 8.65 -19.51 5.06
N ASN A 131 9.85 -19.36 5.63
CA ASN A 131 10.04 -18.70 6.93
C ASN A 131 9.55 -17.25 6.93
N PHE A 132 9.79 -16.52 5.84
CA PHE A 132 9.32 -15.14 5.72
C PHE A 132 7.79 -15.11 5.55
N ILE A 133 7.24 -16.06 4.78
CA ILE A 133 5.79 -16.18 4.58
C ILE A 133 5.09 -16.45 5.92
N TYR A 134 5.58 -17.40 6.71
CA TYR A 134 5.02 -17.70 8.04
C TYR A 134 5.14 -16.51 8.99
N PHE A 135 6.29 -15.82 9.00
CA PHE A 135 6.45 -14.59 9.76
C PHE A 135 5.38 -13.54 9.37
N MET A 136 5.18 -13.32 8.07
CA MET A 136 4.18 -12.37 7.59
C MET A 136 2.76 -12.80 7.91
N ASP A 137 2.45 -14.11 7.86
CA ASP A 137 1.15 -14.64 8.28
C ASP A 137 0.89 -14.35 9.76
N TYR A 138 1.87 -14.60 10.64
CA TYR A 138 1.73 -14.27 12.07
C TYR A 138 1.51 -12.78 12.31
N VAL A 139 2.24 -11.91 11.60
CA VAL A 139 2.03 -10.45 11.68
C VAL A 139 0.62 -10.07 11.23
N MET A 140 0.14 -10.65 10.12
CA MET A 140 -1.20 -10.41 9.60
C MET A 140 -2.28 -10.85 10.59
N GLN A 141 -2.17 -12.06 11.15
CA GLN A 141 -3.13 -12.58 12.14
C GLN A 141 -3.15 -11.71 13.40
N GLY A 142 -2.00 -11.20 13.84
CA GLY A 142 -1.93 -10.23 14.94
C GLY A 142 -2.69 -8.94 14.64
N TYR A 143 -2.52 -8.37 13.44
CA TYR A 143 -3.23 -7.15 13.04
C TYR A 143 -4.74 -7.37 12.92
N LEU A 144 -5.16 -8.50 12.34
CA LEU A 144 -6.57 -8.87 12.24
C LEU A 144 -7.21 -9.05 13.62
N ALA A 145 -6.51 -9.66 14.59
CA ALA A 145 -7.00 -9.80 15.95
C ALA A 145 -7.25 -8.44 16.63
N VAL A 146 -6.37 -7.45 16.42
CA VAL A 146 -6.54 -6.08 16.95
C VAL A 146 -7.71 -5.36 16.27
N ILE A 147 -7.88 -5.54 14.96
CA ILE A 147 -9.03 -4.98 14.24
C ILE A 147 -10.33 -5.62 14.74
N GLU A 148 -10.38 -6.93 14.89
CA GLU A 148 -11.54 -7.64 15.42
C GLU A 148 -11.91 -7.15 16.83
N ASP A 149 -10.92 -6.86 17.68
CA ASP A 149 -11.14 -6.28 19.00
C ASP A 149 -11.76 -4.87 18.91
N SER A 150 -11.17 -4.00 18.07
CA SER A 150 -11.69 -2.65 17.82
C SER A 150 -13.10 -2.66 17.21
N LEU A 151 -13.39 -3.63 16.34
CA LEU A 151 -14.71 -3.83 15.76
C LEU A 151 -15.69 -4.36 16.80
N GLN A 152 -15.30 -5.30 17.68
CA GLN A 152 -16.15 -5.79 18.77
C GLN A 152 -16.49 -4.71 19.79
N GLU A 153 -15.54 -3.83 20.11
CA GLU A 153 -15.78 -2.64 20.94
C GLU A 153 -16.76 -1.67 20.26
N ALA A 154 -16.66 -1.49 18.93
CA ALA A 154 -17.60 -0.70 18.15
C ALA A 154 -18.98 -1.38 17.96
N GLU A 155 -19.02 -2.72 17.88
CA GLU A 155 -20.22 -3.57 17.77
C GLU A 155 -21.05 -3.61 19.05
N GLN A 156 -20.52 -3.22 20.22
CA GLN A 156 -21.36 -2.97 21.40
C GLN A 156 -22.38 -1.82 21.16
N ASN A 157 -22.35 -1.16 19.99
CA ASN A 157 -23.38 -0.27 19.44
C ASN A 157 -24.14 -0.85 18.21
N ASP A 158 -24.27 -2.18 18.09
CA ASP A 158 -25.02 -3.02 17.14
C ASP A 158 -25.60 -2.34 15.86
N THR A 159 -24.98 -2.62 14.70
CA THR A 159 -25.60 -2.40 13.38
C THR A 159 -25.68 -3.71 12.57
N PRO A 160 -26.74 -3.91 11.76
CA PRO A 160 -27.02 -5.18 11.07
C PRO A 160 -25.96 -5.62 10.05
N GLU A 161 -25.21 -4.68 9.46
CA GLU A 161 -24.17 -5.00 8.48
C GLU A 161 -23.01 -5.78 9.11
N VAL A 162 -22.72 -5.57 10.39
CA VAL A 162 -21.57 -6.19 11.07
C VAL A 162 -21.83 -7.67 11.40
N LEU A 163 -23.07 -8.00 11.76
CA LEU A 163 -23.53 -9.39 11.90
C LEU A 163 -23.41 -10.17 10.59
N ALA A 164 -23.67 -9.52 9.45
CA ALA A 164 -23.52 -10.15 8.13
C ALA A 164 -22.05 -10.42 7.77
N ALA A 165 -21.14 -9.51 8.16
CA ALA A 165 -19.70 -9.68 7.96
C ALA A 165 -19.13 -10.83 8.82
N LYS A 166 -19.50 -10.91 10.10
CA LYS A 166 -19.12 -12.01 11.00
C LYS A 166 -19.58 -13.38 10.49
N ALA A 167 -20.81 -13.45 10.00
CA ALA A 167 -21.34 -14.68 9.40
C ALA A 167 -20.58 -15.09 8.12
N ALA A 168 -20.15 -14.13 7.31
CA ALA A 168 -19.34 -14.38 6.11
C ALA A 168 -17.94 -14.89 6.45
N LEU A 169 -17.31 -14.38 7.51
CA LEU A 169 -15.98 -14.81 7.96
C LEU A 169 -16.02 -16.25 8.52
N GLN A 170 -16.99 -16.57 9.38
CA GLN A 170 -17.13 -17.95 9.90
C GLN A 170 -17.41 -18.97 8.79
N LYS A 171 -18.18 -18.59 7.76
CA LYS A 171 -18.46 -19.44 6.59
C LYS A 171 -17.20 -19.80 5.79
N ASN A 172 -16.15 -18.97 5.84
CA ASN A 172 -14.87 -19.19 5.16
C ASN A 172 -13.80 -19.82 6.06
N GLY A 173 -14.15 -20.31 7.26
CA GLY A 173 -13.26 -21.10 8.11
C GLY A 173 -12.37 -20.30 9.06
N TYR A 174 -12.61 -19.00 9.23
CA TYR A 174 -11.89 -18.19 10.21
C TYR A 174 -12.45 -18.41 11.63
N ALA A 175 -11.57 -18.67 12.61
CA ALA A 175 -11.94 -18.91 14.00
C ALA A 175 -11.70 -17.64 14.86
N CYS A 176 -12.75 -17.15 15.53
CA CYS A 176 -12.61 -16.08 16.52
C CYS A 176 -12.00 -16.63 17.82
N PHE A 177 -10.84 -16.11 18.21
CA PHE A 177 -10.20 -16.39 19.51
C PHE A 177 -10.52 -15.27 20.52
N LYS A 178 -10.36 -15.53 21.83
CA LYS A 178 -10.55 -14.50 22.88
C LYS A 178 -9.33 -13.56 22.97
N ASN A 179 -9.63 -12.26 23.11
CA ASN A 179 -8.86 -11.10 22.62
C ASN A 179 -7.41 -10.92 23.13
N GLU A 180 -7.11 -10.98 24.44
CA GLU A 180 -5.74 -10.68 24.91
C GLU A 180 -4.71 -11.76 24.56
N LYS A 181 -5.09 -13.04 24.67
CA LYS A 181 -4.15 -14.15 24.47
C LYS A 181 -3.81 -14.42 23.00
N ALA A 182 -4.70 -14.07 22.08
CA ALA A 182 -4.47 -14.27 20.65
C ALA A 182 -3.47 -13.25 20.10
N SER A 183 -3.63 -11.97 20.42
CA SER A 183 -2.69 -10.91 20.02
C SER A 183 -1.29 -11.14 20.62
N GLU A 184 -1.21 -11.48 21.91
CA GLU A 184 0.06 -11.77 22.57
C GLU A 184 0.74 -13.03 22.01
N LEU A 185 -0.02 -14.07 21.68
CA LEU A 185 0.49 -15.29 21.04
C LEU A 185 1.03 -15.00 19.64
N TYR A 186 0.30 -14.27 18.80
CA TYR A 186 0.74 -13.92 17.45
C TYR A 186 1.94 -12.98 17.47
N TYR A 187 1.99 -12.03 18.41
CA TYR A 187 3.17 -11.20 18.64
C TYR A 187 4.39 -12.06 19.03
N LEU A 188 4.24 -12.99 19.97
CA LEU A 188 5.32 -13.88 20.40
C LEU A 188 5.79 -14.79 19.24
N GLN A 189 4.88 -15.29 18.41
CA GLN A 189 5.20 -16.09 17.24
C GLN A 189 5.89 -15.27 16.14
N ALA A 190 5.43 -14.04 15.88
CA ALA A 190 6.11 -13.13 14.97
C ALA A 190 7.52 -12.78 15.45
N MET A 191 7.70 -12.49 16.74
CA MET A 191 9.02 -12.27 17.34
C MET A 191 9.92 -13.50 17.27
N THR A 192 9.36 -14.70 17.45
CA THR A 192 10.08 -15.97 17.29
C THR A 192 10.50 -16.18 15.84
N GLY A 193 9.63 -15.92 14.87
CA GLY A 193 9.94 -15.96 13.44
C GLY A 193 11.05 -14.97 13.06
N ALA A 194 10.96 -13.73 13.55
CA ALA A 194 11.99 -12.72 13.35
C ALA A 194 13.35 -13.16 13.92
N LYS A 195 13.36 -13.77 15.11
CA LYS A 195 14.57 -14.33 15.72
C LYS A 195 15.19 -15.44 14.86
N ILE A 196 14.38 -16.39 14.36
CA ILE A 196 14.85 -17.47 13.47
C ILE A 196 15.49 -16.90 12.21
N ILE A 197 14.83 -15.91 11.59
CA ILE A 197 15.33 -15.23 10.39
C ILE A 197 16.69 -14.56 10.67
N CYS A 198 16.81 -13.83 11.79
CA CYS A 198 18.05 -13.19 12.22
C CYS A 198 19.19 -14.19 12.51
N GLU A 199 18.89 -15.32 13.16
CA GLU A 199 19.88 -16.37 13.43
C GLU A 199 20.37 -17.02 12.12
N SER A 200 19.47 -17.27 11.18
CA SER A 200 19.80 -17.76 9.83
C SER A 200 20.69 -16.78 9.06
N LEU A 201 20.35 -15.49 9.07
CA LEU A 201 21.15 -14.40 8.51
C LEU A 201 22.57 -14.37 9.10
N ALA A 202 22.68 -14.44 10.43
CA ALA A 202 23.98 -14.45 11.11
C ALA A 202 24.85 -15.64 10.68
N GLN A 203 24.27 -16.83 10.55
CA GLN A 203 25.00 -18.02 10.07
C GLN A 203 25.49 -17.88 8.63
N GLN A 204 24.72 -17.24 7.75
CA GLN A 204 25.15 -17.00 6.37
C GLN A 204 26.32 -16.00 6.30
N VAL A 205 26.28 -14.92 7.08
CA VAL A 205 27.38 -13.96 7.17
C VAL A 205 28.68 -14.64 7.63
N ILE A 206 28.59 -15.53 8.62
CA ILE A 206 29.74 -16.33 9.10
C ILE A 206 30.30 -17.19 7.96
N LYS A 207 29.46 -17.93 7.24
CA LYS A 207 29.87 -18.76 6.10
C LYS A 207 30.52 -17.95 4.97
N CYS A 208 30.06 -16.74 4.70
CA CYS A 208 30.64 -15.86 3.70
C CYS A 208 32.05 -15.36 4.09
N ARG A 209 32.30 -15.09 5.38
CA ARG A 209 33.64 -14.75 5.88
C ARG A 209 34.62 -15.92 5.75
N GLU A 210 34.21 -17.12 6.18
CA GLU A 210 35.07 -18.32 6.09
C GLU A 210 35.46 -18.67 4.65
N LYS A 211 34.64 -18.32 3.66
CA LYS A 211 34.96 -18.47 2.23
C LYS A 211 35.92 -17.40 1.70
N LYS A 212 35.92 -16.19 2.26
CA LYS A 212 36.87 -15.12 1.93
C LYS A 212 38.26 -15.41 2.51
N ASP A 213 38.35 -15.94 3.74
CA ASP A 213 39.63 -16.25 4.40
C ASP A 213 40.35 -17.49 3.83
N ARG A 214 39.67 -18.29 2.99
CA ARG A 214 40.24 -19.48 2.31
C ARG A 214 40.71 -19.20 0.87
N ARG A 215 40.58 -17.97 0.37
CA ARG A 215 41.06 -17.53 -0.95
C ARG A 215 42.30 -16.66 -0.79
#